data_AF-A0A0K6ITH6-F1
#
_entry.id   AF-A0A0K6ITH6-F1
#
_cell.length_a   1.000
_cell.length_b   1.000
_cell.length_c   1.000
_cell.angle_alpha   90.00
_cell.angle_beta   90.00
_cell.angle_gamma   90.00
#
_symmetry.space_group_name_H-M   'P 1'
#
loop_
_entity.id
_entity.type
_entity.pdbx_description
1 polymer ?
#
loop_
_entity_poly.entity_id
_entity_poly.type
_entity_poly.pdbx_seq_one_letter_code
_entity_poly.pdbx_strand_id
1 'polypeptide(L)'
;MIARCQHCSAASVWLGDFSSWTEELGSGFKVPENGEMVYPITNFGPAPSSDMPDDVKSDYLEARTIAQFSPRAACALLRLALQKLMVHLGEPGKNIDQDIRSLAKKELLSPKFIRLMDTLRLFGNDSVHPGEIREEDIGENIDKMFLVLNKIVEGAITDQKMFDELYLMTSENKRASAEAKDLKSRESKVSGDK
;
A
#
# COMPACT_ATOMS: atom_id res chain seq x y z
N MET A 1 -16.87 -14.37 24.93
CA MET A 1 -18.29 -14.14 24.57
C MET A 1 -18.44 -14.18 23.06
N ILE A 2 -19.56 -14.68 22.53
CA ILE A 2 -19.87 -14.65 21.10
C ILE A 2 -21.07 -13.71 20.91
N ALA A 3 -20.90 -12.68 20.08
CA ALA A 3 -21.98 -11.78 19.68
C ALA A 3 -22.31 -11.97 18.19
N ARG A 4 -23.47 -11.50 17.75
CA ARG A 4 -23.87 -11.54 16.33
C ARG A 4 -24.23 -10.15 15.85
N CYS A 5 -23.73 -9.77 14.68
CA CYS A 5 -24.10 -8.53 14.02
C CYS A 5 -25.60 -8.53 13.70
N GLN A 6 -26.33 -7.50 14.14
CA GLN A 6 -27.76 -7.39 13.91
C GLN A 6 -28.13 -7.21 12.43
N HIS A 7 -27.19 -6.71 11.61
CA HIS A 7 -27.42 -6.49 10.19
C HIS A 7 -27.14 -7.74 9.35
N CYS A 8 -25.96 -8.35 9.49
CA CYS A 8 -25.52 -9.46 8.62
C CYS A 8 -25.47 -10.83 9.31
N SER A 9 -25.82 -10.93 10.60
CA SER A 9 -25.76 -12.16 11.41
C SER A 9 -24.38 -12.80 11.56
N ALA A 10 -23.31 -12.16 11.08
CA ALA A 10 -21.94 -12.61 11.25
C ALA A 10 -21.58 -12.65 12.75
N ALA A 11 -20.86 -13.67 13.16
CA ALA A 11 -20.39 -13.83 14.53
C ALA A 11 -19.20 -12.91 14.81
N SER A 12 -19.12 -12.35 16.01
CA SER A 12 -17.93 -11.75 16.58
C SER A 12 -17.55 -12.46 17.87
N VAL A 13 -16.25 -12.59 18.12
CA VAL A 13 -15.71 -13.24 19.33
C VAL A 13 -15.04 -12.16 20.16
N TRP A 14 -15.36 -12.14 21.44
CA TRP A 14 -14.87 -11.17 22.41
C TRP A 14 -14.17 -11.88 23.55
N LEU A 15 -12.96 -11.45 23.87
CA LEU A 15 -12.22 -11.83 25.05
C LEU A 15 -12.57 -10.83 26.17
N GLY A 16 -13.25 -11.31 27.21
CA GLY A 16 -13.59 -10.47 28.35
C GLY A 16 -12.43 -10.37 29.34
N ASP A 17 -12.22 -9.17 29.89
CA ASP A 17 -11.31 -8.98 31.03
C ASP A 17 -12.06 -9.27 32.34
N PHE A 18 -11.70 -10.37 32.99
CA PHE A 18 -12.31 -10.78 34.25
C PHE A 18 -11.66 -10.15 35.49
N SER A 19 -10.79 -9.15 35.31
CA SER A 19 -10.25 -8.35 36.41
C SER A 19 -11.33 -7.52 37.12
N SER A 20 -12.35 -7.06 36.37
CA SER A 20 -13.57 -6.44 36.90
C SER A 20 -14.82 -7.02 36.23
N TRP A 21 -15.88 -7.26 37.01
CA TRP A 21 -17.13 -7.84 36.50
C TRP A 21 -18.33 -7.19 37.17
N THR A 22 -19.43 -7.14 36.43
CA THR A 22 -20.76 -6.83 36.95
C THR A 22 -21.57 -8.12 37.04
N GLU A 23 -22.46 -8.17 38.04
CA GLU A 23 -23.55 -9.13 38.02
C GLU A 23 -24.70 -8.50 37.23
N GLU A 24 -25.06 -9.08 36.09
CA GLU A 24 -26.33 -8.76 35.47
C GLU A 24 -27.45 -9.15 36.45
N LEU A 25 -28.29 -8.17 36.80
CA LEU A 25 -29.40 -8.30 37.75
C LEU A 25 -30.22 -9.57 37.48
N GLY A 26 -30.02 -10.58 38.33
CA GLY A 26 -30.82 -11.80 38.36
C GLY A 26 -30.35 -12.96 37.46
N SER A 27 -29.24 -12.84 36.72
CA SER A 27 -28.76 -13.94 35.85
C SER A 27 -27.78 -14.90 36.53
N GLY A 28 -27.09 -14.45 37.59
CA GLY A 28 -26.01 -15.22 38.24
C GLY A 28 -24.75 -15.37 37.38
N PHE A 29 -24.71 -14.76 36.19
CA PHE A 29 -23.54 -14.72 35.32
C PHE A 29 -22.71 -13.47 35.64
N LYS A 30 -21.41 -13.68 35.87
CA LYS A 30 -20.43 -12.59 35.94
C LYS A 30 -20.13 -12.13 34.53
N VAL A 31 -20.50 -10.89 34.21
CA VAL A 31 -20.22 -10.28 32.92
C VAL A 31 -19.01 -9.34 33.10
N PRO A 32 -17.91 -9.56 32.36
CA PRO A 32 -16.76 -8.69 32.44
C PRO A 32 -17.14 -7.27 31.98
N GLU A 33 -16.69 -6.24 32.71
CA GLU A 33 -17.02 -4.84 32.40
C GLU A 33 -16.35 -4.37 31.10
N ASN A 34 -15.17 -4.93 30.82
CA ASN A 34 -14.38 -4.63 29.64
C ASN A 34 -14.14 -5.91 28.83
N GLY A 35 -14.01 -5.75 27.52
CA GLY A 35 -13.65 -6.85 26.62
C GLY A 35 -13.08 -6.35 25.31
N GLU A 36 -12.20 -7.14 24.73
CA GLU A 36 -11.57 -6.89 23.44
C GLU A 36 -12.18 -7.83 22.39
N MET A 37 -12.57 -7.28 21.24
CA MET A 37 -13.04 -8.08 20.11
C MET A 37 -11.83 -8.73 19.42
N VAL A 38 -11.77 -10.06 19.43
CA VAL A 38 -10.70 -10.84 18.80
C VAL A 38 -11.10 -11.38 17.41
N TYR A 39 -12.39 -11.30 17.06
CA TYR A 39 -12.90 -11.68 15.74
C TYR A 39 -14.17 -10.87 15.38
N PRO A 40 -14.35 -10.45 14.11
CA PRO A 40 -13.41 -10.57 13.01
C PRO A 40 -12.18 -9.68 13.24
N ILE A 41 -11.02 -10.12 12.72
CA ILE A 41 -9.85 -9.24 12.68
C ILE A 41 -10.23 -8.05 11.80
N THR A 42 -10.23 -6.85 12.39
CA THR A 42 -10.56 -5.65 11.63
C THR A 42 -9.40 -5.31 10.72
N ASN A 43 -9.66 -5.22 9.41
CA ASN A 43 -8.64 -4.80 8.45
C ASN A 43 -8.26 -3.35 8.70
N PHE A 44 -6.98 -3.10 8.96
CA PHE A 44 -6.44 -1.77 9.12
C PHE A 44 -6.27 -1.06 7.77
N GLY A 45 -6.42 0.27 7.76
CA GLY A 45 -6.16 1.10 6.57
C GLY A 45 -7.14 0.90 5.39
N PRO A 46 -6.88 1.56 4.24
CA PRO A 46 -7.73 1.49 3.05
C PRO A 46 -7.66 0.13 2.35
N ALA A 47 -8.69 -0.19 1.57
CA ALA A 47 -8.69 -1.36 0.69
C ALA A 47 -7.59 -1.25 -0.39
N PRO A 48 -7.03 -2.37 -0.87
CA PRO A 48 -6.04 -2.33 -1.95
C PRO A 48 -6.66 -1.74 -3.23
N SER A 49 -5.86 -1.05 -4.03
CA SER A 49 -6.25 -0.60 -5.37
C SER A 49 -6.77 -1.77 -6.22
N SER A 50 -7.74 -1.48 -7.10
CA SER A 50 -8.38 -2.49 -7.96
C SER A 50 -7.40 -3.15 -8.92
N ASP A 51 -6.40 -2.41 -9.40
CA ASP A 51 -5.38 -2.88 -10.33
C ASP A 51 -4.12 -3.42 -9.63
N MET A 52 -4.14 -3.58 -8.30
CA MET A 52 -3.02 -4.14 -7.57
C MET A 52 -2.83 -5.62 -7.97
N PRO A 53 -1.62 -6.03 -8.43
CA PRO A 53 -1.34 -7.42 -8.80
C PRO A 53 -1.59 -8.38 -7.63
N ASP A 54 -2.01 -9.62 -7.92
CA ASP A 54 -2.49 -10.56 -6.89
C ASP A 54 -1.44 -10.91 -5.82
N ASP A 55 -0.17 -11.06 -6.21
CA ASP A 55 0.94 -11.35 -5.32
C ASP A 55 1.33 -10.17 -4.42
N VAL A 56 1.20 -8.93 -4.94
CA VAL A 56 1.33 -7.67 -4.17
C VAL A 56 0.15 -7.50 -3.23
N LYS A 57 -1.06 -7.78 -3.72
CA LYS A 57 -2.33 -7.65 -2.99
C LYS A 57 -2.41 -8.62 -1.82
N SER A 58 -1.88 -9.84 -1.97
CA SER A 58 -1.78 -10.81 -0.88
C SER A 58 -1.00 -10.23 0.31
N ASP A 59 0.21 -9.72 0.06
CA ASP A 59 1.05 -9.12 1.11
C ASP A 59 0.39 -7.86 1.70
N TYR A 60 -0.27 -7.05 0.86
CA TYR A 60 -1.01 -5.88 1.31
C TYR A 60 -2.13 -6.27 2.28
N LEU A 61 -2.95 -7.28 1.95
CA LEU A 61 -4.04 -7.75 2.80
C LEU A 61 -3.54 -8.40 4.09
N GLU A 62 -2.43 -9.13 4.03
CA GLU A 62 -1.78 -9.66 5.23
C GLU A 62 -1.29 -8.52 6.14
N ALA A 63 -0.64 -7.50 5.57
CA ALA A 63 -0.24 -6.31 6.30
C ALA A 63 -1.42 -5.63 7.00
N ARG A 64 -2.58 -5.51 6.32
CA ARG A 64 -3.81 -4.93 6.93
C ARG A 64 -4.30 -5.72 8.13
N THR A 65 -4.12 -7.04 8.10
CA THR A 65 -4.59 -7.95 9.15
C THR A 65 -3.72 -7.81 10.41
N ILE A 66 -2.41 -7.59 10.23
CA ILE A 66 -1.46 -7.56 11.36
C ILE A 66 -1.11 -6.15 11.85
N ALA A 67 -1.42 -5.09 11.10
CA ALA A 67 -0.96 -3.73 11.41
C ALA A 67 -1.39 -3.22 12.81
N GLN A 68 -2.55 -3.64 13.31
CA GLN A 68 -3.00 -3.27 14.66
C GLN A 68 -2.18 -3.93 15.76
N PHE A 69 -1.64 -5.13 15.49
CA PHE A 69 -0.85 -5.90 16.46
C PHE A 69 0.65 -5.63 16.31
N SER A 70 1.11 -5.41 15.09
CA SER A 70 2.50 -5.10 14.78
C SER A 70 2.60 -4.19 13.55
N PRO A 71 2.57 -2.85 13.76
CA PRO A 71 2.82 -1.87 12.70
C PRO A 71 4.15 -2.12 11.99
N ARG A 72 5.17 -2.55 12.74
CA ARG A 72 6.48 -2.94 12.22
C ARG A 72 6.41 -4.09 11.22
N ALA A 73 5.74 -5.18 11.57
CA ALA A 73 5.61 -6.32 10.67
C ALA A 73 4.79 -5.95 9.42
N ALA A 74 3.74 -5.13 9.59
CA ALA A 74 2.98 -4.60 8.46
C ALA A 74 3.84 -3.74 7.51
N CYS A 75 4.71 -2.86 8.03
CA CYS A 75 5.66 -2.11 7.19
C CYS A 75 6.61 -3.02 6.41
N ALA A 76 7.12 -4.09 7.02
CA ALA A 76 7.97 -5.06 6.35
C ALA A 76 7.23 -5.78 5.20
N LEU A 77 5.97 -6.16 5.42
CA LEU A 77 5.11 -6.74 4.38
C LEU A 77 4.80 -5.74 3.27
N LEU A 78 4.50 -4.47 3.59
CA LEU A 78 4.29 -3.43 2.58
C LEU A 78 5.54 -3.19 1.73
N ARG A 79 6.72 -3.24 2.33
CA ARG A 79 8.00 -3.16 1.60
C ARG A 79 8.20 -4.36 0.68
N LEU A 80 7.88 -5.57 1.14
CA LEU A 80 7.92 -6.77 0.30
C LEU A 80 6.93 -6.66 -0.87
N ALA A 81 5.72 -6.17 -0.61
CA ALA A 81 4.72 -5.91 -1.64
C ALA A 81 5.24 -4.91 -2.68
N LEU A 82 5.91 -3.83 -2.25
CA LEU A 82 6.55 -2.89 -3.18
C LEU A 82 7.68 -3.54 -4.00
N GLN A 83 8.48 -4.42 -3.40
CA GLN A 83 9.51 -5.17 -4.12
C GLN A 83 8.90 -6.10 -5.19
N LYS A 84 7.80 -6.80 -4.89
CA LYS A 84 7.06 -7.58 -5.87
C LYS A 84 6.46 -6.69 -6.96
N LEU A 85 5.95 -5.51 -6.60
CA LEU A 85 5.44 -4.54 -7.56
C LEU A 85 6.52 -4.10 -8.56
N MET A 86 7.78 -3.98 -8.15
CA MET A 86 8.88 -3.67 -9.09
C MET A 86 8.97 -4.66 -10.25
N VAL A 87 8.68 -5.95 -10.02
CA VAL A 87 8.66 -6.97 -11.07
C VAL A 87 7.59 -6.69 -12.11
N HIS A 88 6.40 -6.29 -11.66
CA HIS A 88 5.29 -5.90 -12.55
C HIS A 88 5.57 -4.61 -13.31
N LEU A 89 6.46 -3.75 -12.81
CA LEU A 89 6.94 -2.54 -13.49
C LEU A 89 8.15 -2.80 -14.41
N GLY A 90 8.53 -4.06 -14.62
CA GLY A 90 9.61 -4.45 -15.53
C GLY A 90 11.02 -4.31 -14.94
N GLU A 91 11.14 -4.32 -13.62
CA GLU A 91 12.42 -4.40 -12.92
C GLU A 91 12.69 -5.83 -12.39
N PRO A 92 13.94 -6.17 -12.01
CA PRO A 92 14.28 -7.51 -11.51
C PRO A 92 13.64 -7.90 -10.16
N GLY A 93 13.25 -6.93 -9.32
CA GLY A 93 12.71 -7.20 -7.98
C GLY A 93 13.73 -7.75 -6.99
N LYS A 94 15.04 -7.66 -7.28
CA LYS A 94 16.11 -8.22 -6.42
C LYS A 94 16.63 -7.22 -5.41
N ASN A 95 16.74 -5.96 -5.81
CA ASN A 95 17.24 -4.89 -4.96
C ASN A 95 16.36 -3.67 -5.19
N ILE A 96 15.46 -3.44 -4.24
CA ILE A 96 14.46 -2.38 -4.32
C ILE A 96 15.07 -0.98 -4.52
N ASP A 97 16.24 -0.67 -3.95
CA ASP A 97 16.89 0.62 -4.20
C ASP A 97 17.35 0.73 -5.66
N GLN A 98 18.02 -0.31 -6.18
CA GLN A 98 18.46 -0.33 -7.58
C GLN A 98 17.26 -0.25 -8.56
N ASP A 99 16.18 -0.97 -8.25
CA ASP A 99 14.96 -0.98 -9.05
C ASP A 99 14.30 0.41 -9.07
N ILE A 100 14.20 1.09 -7.91
CA ILE A 100 13.70 2.47 -7.82
C ILE A 100 14.57 3.44 -8.64
N ARG A 101 15.91 3.32 -8.55
CA ARG A 101 16.82 4.18 -9.35
C ARG A 101 16.72 3.88 -10.83
N SER A 102 16.46 2.64 -11.22
CA SER A 102 16.23 2.23 -12.61
C SER A 102 14.94 2.85 -13.16
N LEU A 103 13.82 2.75 -12.43
CA LEU A 103 12.56 3.39 -12.79
C LEU A 103 12.69 4.92 -12.91
N ALA A 104 13.44 5.55 -11.99
CA ALA A 104 13.71 6.98 -12.06
C ALA A 104 14.46 7.38 -13.35
N LYS A 105 15.40 6.56 -13.82
CA LYS A 105 16.12 6.79 -15.09
C LYS A 105 15.28 6.54 -16.33
N LYS A 106 14.33 5.61 -16.25
CA LYS A 106 13.39 5.31 -17.35
C LYS A 106 12.34 6.41 -17.55
N GLU A 107 12.22 7.35 -16.58
CA GLU A 107 11.22 8.43 -16.59
C GLU A 107 9.76 7.95 -16.74
N LEU A 108 9.50 6.67 -16.44
CA LEU A 108 8.15 6.08 -16.47
C LEU A 108 7.24 6.67 -15.39
N LEU A 109 7.83 7.15 -14.30
CA LEU A 109 7.11 7.70 -13.16
C LEU A 109 7.66 9.07 -12.80
N SER A 110 6.76 9.95 -12.33
CA SER A 110 7.15 11.28 -11.87
C SER A 110 8.11 11.19 -10.66
N PRO A 111 8.98 12.20 -10.44
CA PRO A 111 9.86 12.24 -9.27
C PRO A 111 9.12 12.15 -7.93
N LYS A 112 7.83 12.49 -7.88
CA LYS A 112 7.01 12.35 -6.67
C LYS A 112 6.78 10.88 -6.33
N PHE A 113 6.51 10.02 -7.32
CA PHE A 113 6.34 8.58 -7.09
C PHE A 113 7.63 7.91 -6.66
N ILE A 114 8.78 8.31 -7.22
CA ILE A 114 10.09 7.82 -6.78
C ILE A 114 10.32 8.12 -5.30
N ARG A 115 9.99 9.35 -4.85
CA ARG A 115 10.08 9.74 -3.43
C ARG A 115 9.14 8.91 -2.55
N LEU A 116 7.92 8.64 -3.01
CA LEU A 116 6.96 7.79 -2.29
C LEU A 116 7.47 6.35 -2.13
N MET A 117 8.06 5.78 -3.19
CA MET A 117 8.68 4.46 -3.14
C MET A 117 9.86 4.43 -2.16
N ASP A 118 10.71 5.47 -2.17
CA ASP A 118 11.81 5.60 -1.20
C ASP A 118 11.31 5.72 0.24
N THR A 119 10.22 6.48 0.48
CA THR A 119 9.60 6.55 1.81
C THR A 119 9.23 5.16 2.31
N LEU A 120 8.51 4.39 1.50
CA LEU A 120 8.05 3.05 1.89
C LEU A 120 9.23 2.07 2.05
N ARG A 121 10.27 2.21 1.23
CA ARG A 121 11.54 1.49 1.38
C ARG A 121 12.17 1.76 2.74
N LEU A 122 12.38 3.03 3.09
CA LEU A 122 13.02 3.42 4.36
C LEU A 122 12.23 2.93 5.57
N PHE A 123 10.92 3.16 5.59
CA PHE A 123 10.04 2.70 6.67
C PHE A 123 10.10 1.18 6.88
N GLY A 124 10.20 0.38 5.81
CA GLY A 124 10.29 -1.07 5.93
C GLY A 124 11.68 -1.61 6.31
N ASN A 125 12.78 -0.88 6.05
CA ASN A 125 14.14 -1.31 6.46
C ASN A 125 14.52 -0.83 7.85
N ASP A 126 14.21 0.43 8.16
CA ASP A 126 14.64 1.05 9.42
C ASP A 126 13.75 0.60 10.58
N SER A 127 12.63 -0.04 10.26
CA SER A 127 11.85 -0.90 11.16
C SER A 127 12.67 -1.96 11.92
N VAL A 128 13.84 -2.37 11.42
CA VAL A 128 14.69 -3.41 12.04
C VAL A 128 16.07 -2.90 12.49
N HIS A 129 16.41 -1.64 12.25
CA HIS A 129 17.69 -1.05 12.65
C HIS A 129 17.48 0.14 13.60
N PRO A 130 17.89 0.05 14.88
CA PRO A 130 17.69 1.12 15.84
C PRO A 130 18.57 2.34 15.49
N GLY A 131 17.95 3.46 15.09
CA GLY A 131 18.69 4.72 14.92
C GLY A 131 18.01 5.87 14.17
N GLU A 132 17.13 5.59 13.19
CA GLU A 132 16.61 6.64 12.29
C GLU A 132 15.09 6.86 12.37
N ILE A 133 14.31 5.81 12.55
CA ILE A 133 12.84 5.86 12.69
C ILE A 133 12.48 5.20 14.03
N ARG A 134 11.66 5.86 14.84
CA ARG A 134 11.21 5.28 16.11
C ARG A 134 10.03 4.34 15.88
N GLU A 135 9.85 3.34 16.74
CA GLU A 135 8.70 2.44 16.65
C GLU A 135 7.37 3.21 16.78
N GLU A 136 7.36 4.28 17.59
CA GLU A 136 6.22 5.19 17.70
C GLU A 136 5.87 5.84 16.36
N ASP A 137 6.88 6.30 15.60
CA ASP A 137 6.69 6.91 14.29
C ASP A 137 6.08 5.91 13.29
N ILE A 138 6.43 4.63 13.39
CA ILE A 138 5.85 3.58 12.55
C ILE A 138 4.36 3.38 12.89
N GLY A 139 4.03 3.30 14.17
CA GLY A 139 2.64 3.16 14.64
C GLY A 139 1.75 4.33 14.24
N GLU A 140 2.27 5.56 14.29
CA GLU A 140 1.52 6.76 13.91
C GLU A 140 1.33 6.95 12.40
N ASN A 141 2.13 6.26 11.57
CA ASN A 141 2.18 6.48 10.12
C ASN A 141 1.90 5.23 9.28
N ILE A 142 1.61 4.07 9.89
CA ILE A 142 1.35 2.83 9.16
C ILE A 142 0.13 2.95 8.21
N ASP A 143 -0.90 3.71 8.59
CA ASP A 143 -2.07 4.01 7.76
C ASP A 143 -1.68 4.75 6.48
N LYS A 144 -0.74 5.69 6.58
CA LYS A 144 -0.18 6.42 5.46
C LYS A 144 0.65 5.50 4.55
N MET A 145 1.34 4.49 5.09
CA MET A 145 2.11 3.55 4.25
C MET A 145 1.21 2.71 3.33
N PHE A 146 0.02 2.31 3.80
CA PHE A 146 -1.01 1.69 2.95
C PHE A 146 -1.44 2.64 1.82
N LEU A 147 -1.70 3.91 2.15
CA LEU A 147 -2.06 4.93 1.16
C LEU A 147 -0.94 5.14 0.13
N VAL A 148 0.32 5.15 0.56
CA VAL A 148 1.49 5.29 -0.31
C VAL A 148 1.54 4.17 -1.35
N LEU A 149 1.43 2.91 -0.93
CA LEU A 149 1.47 1.78 -1.87
C LEU A 149 0.28 1.80 -2.84
N ASN A 150 -0.92 2.12 -2.35
CA ASN A 150 -2.09 2.30 -3.22
C ASN A 150 -1.85 3.40 -4.27
N LYS A 151 -1.33 4.57 -3.85
CA LYS A 151 -1.04 5.67 -4.76
C LYS A 151 0.00 5.30 -5.81
N ILE A 152 1.02 4.54 -5.43
CA ILE A 152 2.01 4.02 -6.38
C ILE A 152 1.35 3.11 -7.42
N VAL A 153 0.48 2.18 -7.01
CA VAL A 153 -0.25 1.30 -7.93
C VAL A 153 -1.18 2.11 -8.85
N GLU A 154 -1.93 3.07 -8.29
CA GLU A 154 -2.78 3.96 -9.09
C GLU A 154 -1.97 4.68 -10.16
N GLY A 155 -0.87 5.36 -9.80
CA GLY A 155 -0.07 6.13 -10.76
C GLY A 155 0.73 5.29 -11.76
N ALA A 156 1.20 4.12 -11.34
CA ALA A 156 2.08 3.27 -12.14
C ALA A 156 1.35 2.24 -13.00
N ILE A 157 0.10 1.89 -12.65
CA ILE A 157 -0.67 0.87 -13.36
C ILE A 157 -2.00 1.44 -13.83
N THR A 158 -2.85 1.91 -12.91
CA THR A 158 -4.22 2.34 -13.25
C THR A 158 -4.20 3.53 -14.21
N ASP A 159 -3.45 4.58 -13.86
CA ASP A 159 -3.34 5.81 -14.65
C ASP A 159 -2.67 5.52 -16.00
N GLN A 160 -1.65 4.66 -16.04
CA GLN A 160 -0.96 4.30 -17.29
C GLN A 160 -1.91 3.58 -18.26
N LYS A 161 -2.67 2.60 -17.78
CA LYS A 161 -3.71 1.92 -18.58
C LYS A 161 -4.74 2.93 -19.11
N MET A 162 -5.23 3.81 -18.25
CA MET A 162 -6.20 4.83 -18.64
C MET A 162 -5.63 5.79 -19.69
N PHE A 163 -4.38 6.23 -19.55
CA PHE A 163 -3.72 7.10 -20.51
C PHE A 163 -3.56 6.40 -21.87
N ASP A 164 -3.13 5.13 -21.88
CA ASP A 164 -2.98 4.34 -23.10
C ASP A 164 -4.33 4.16 -23.81
N GLU A 165 -5.39 3.81 -23.08
CA GLU A 165 -6.75 3.67 -23.61
C GLU A 165 -7.26 4.97 -24.24
N LEU A 166 -7.14 6.09 -23.53
CA LEU A 166 -7.54 7.40 -24.03
C LEU A 166 -6.71 7.83 -25.25
N TYR A 167 -5.42 7.54 -25.25
CA TYR A 167 -4.55 7.83 -26.39
C TYR A 167 -4.97 7.04 -27.62
N LEU A 168 -5.29 5.75 -27.46
CA LEU A 168 -5.76 4.87 -28.53
C LEU A 168 -7.10 5.30 -29.16
N MET A 169 -7.93 6.07 -28.45
CA MET A 169 -9.15 6.67 -29.04
C MET A 169 -8.82 7.70 -30.14
N THR A 170 -7.59 8.22 -30.17
CA THR A 170 -7.14 9.13 -31.22
C THR A 170 -6.69 8.35 -32.46
N SER A 171 -7.13 8.80 -33.65
CA SER A 171 -6.75 8.17 -34.92
C SER A 171 -5.23 8.08 -35.09
N GLU A 172 -4.74 6.94 -35.59
CA GLU A 172 -3.33 6.62 -35.75
C GLU A 172 -2.53 7.72 -36.49
N ASN A 173 -3.08 8.24 -37.59
CA ASN A 173 -2.43 9.32 -38.37
C ASN A 173 -2.14 10.58 -37.53
N LYS A 174 -3.04 10.95 -36.63
CA LYS A 174 -2.86 12.13 -35.76
C LYS A 174 -1.83 11.86 -34.67
N ARG A 175 -1.80 10.65 -34.12
CA ARG A 175 -0.81 10.20 -33.13
C ARG A 175 0.60 10.20 -33.71
N ALA A 176 0.80 9.54 -34.84
CA ALA A 176 2.10 9.50 -35.53
C ALA A 176 2.60 10.92 -35.89
N SER A 177 1.70 11.81 -36.31
CA SER A 177 2.08 13.21 -36.58
C SER A 177 2.48 13.98 -35.32
N ALA A 178 1.90 13.69 -34.15
CA ALA A 178 2.25 14.33 -32.88
C ALA A 178 3.62 13.81 -32.40
N GLU A 179 3.80 12.49 -32.38
CA GLU A 179 5.05 11.84 -31.98
C GLU A 179 6.25 12.31 -32.83
N ALA A 180 6.07 12.45 -34.15
CA ALA A 180 7.12 12.97 -35.03
C ALA A 180 7.50 14.44 -34.74
N LYS A 181 6.56 15.25 -34.23
CA LYS A 181 6.84 16.64 -33.81
C LYS A 181 7.58 16.66 -32.48
N ASP A 182 7.16 15.82 -31.53
CA ASP A 182 7.79 15.72 -30.21
C ASP A 182 9.23 15.21 -30.32
N LEU A 183 9.49 14.22 -31.19
CA LEU A 183 10.83 13.73 -31.48
C LEU A 183 11.74 14.84 -32.02
N LYS A 184 11.27 15.60 -33.02
CA LYS A 184 12.00 16.76 -33.57
C LYS A 184 12.28 17.81 -32.51
N SER A 185 11.32 18.09 -31.62
CA SER A 185 11.52 19.05 -30.53
C SER A 185 12.59 18.57 -29.54
N ARG A 186 12.59 17.29 -29.17
CA ARG A 186 13.62 16.70 -28.28
C ARG A 186 15.00 16.75 -28.91
N GLU A 187 15.13 16.38 -30.18
CA GLU A 187 16.40 16.44 -30.92
C GLU A 187 16.95 17.86 -31.00
N SER A 188 16.09 18.85 -31.25
CA SER A 188 16.51 20.26 -31.33
C SER A 188 17.05 20.81 -30.00
N LYS A 189 16.49 20.38 -28.85
CA LYS A 189 17.01 20.73 -27.52
C LYS A 189 18.38 20.13 -27.25
N VAL A 190 18.62 18.87 -27.65
CA VAL A 190 19.92 18.21 -27.46
C VAL A 190 21.02 18.83 -28.34
N SER A 191 20.67 19.38 -29.51
CA SER A 191 21.63 20.08 -30.37
C SER A 191 21.95 21.52 -29.96
N GLY A 192 21.11 22.16 -29.14
CA GLY A 192 21.27 23.55 -28.69
C GLY A 192 22.11 23.73 -27.42
N ASP A 193 22.32 22.66 -26.65
CA ASP A 193 23.14 22.64 -25.42
C ASP A 193 24.61 22.23 -25.68
N LYS A 194 25.10 22.36 -26.92
CA LYS A 194 26.51 22.13 -27.29
C LYS A 194 27.29 23.42 -27.48
#